data_AF-A0A139WV74-F1
#
_entry.id   AF-A0A139WV74-F1
#
_cell.length_a   1.000
_cell.length_b   1.000
_cell.length_c   1.000
_cell.angle_alpha   90.00
_cell.angle_beta   90.00
_cell.angle_gamma   90.00
#
_symmetry.space_group_name_H-M   'P 1'
#
loop_
_entity.id
_entity.type
_entity.pdbx_description
1 polymer ?
#
loop_
_entity_poly.entity_id
_entity_poly.type
_entity_poly.pdbx_seq_one_letter_code
_entity_poly.pdbx_strand_id
1 'polypeptide(L)'
;MTITRLKTLAVVGSAIAMISGSYSSAYATETKTVNQLQTNISEVSILNKNQQKSSDQPTVGTIKELVTGDLMCYVTLLDEKNIERRVGASFEVCAKEKTFLNKKVRLTYGNARINDCQSIEPCGKTRIETIVTKMEIVGSSQAKNSANTRTITNGQWTVTIGNINSWSGVNGTGNLSYRGCDSKGKCINLTGGQMTCRQGICAMSWSNKDYQYVLQQPMGNPDRPSSASSTILTVRQGSKVILTARGFKTVGS
;
A
#
# COMPACT_ATOMS: atom_id res chain seq x y z
N MET A 1 -47.02 17.44 -49.84
CA MET A 1 -46.37 16.78 -50.99
C MET A 1 -45.24 15.92 -50.42
N THR A 2 -45.53 14.64 -50.06
CA THR A 2 -45.15 13.41 -50.82
C THR A 2 -43.63 13.26 -50.95
N ILE A 3 -42.91 12.18 -50.58
CA ILE A 3 -43.12 10.72 -50.50
C ILE A 3 -41.94 10.16 -49.66
N THR A 4 -42.15 9.43 -48.56
CA THR A 4 -42.07 7.95 -48.40
C THR A 4 -40.82 7.27 -48.98
N ARG A 5 -40.04 6.56 -48.15
CA ARG A 5 -39.64 5.15 -48.38
C ARG A 5 -39.21 4.45 -47.08
N LEU A 6 -40.11 3.58 -46.62
CA LEU A 6 -39.85 2.32 -45.90
C LEU A 6 -39.14 1.32 -46.83
N LYS A 7 -38.38 0.37 -46.26
CA LYS A 7 -38.12 -1.03 -46.68
C LYS A 7 -36.99 -1.58 -45.78
N THR A 8 -36.95 -2.78 -45.18
CA THR A 8 -37.85 -3.94 -45.04
C THR A 8 -37.26 -4.82 -43.91
N LEU A 9 -38.13 -5.54 -43.19
CA LEU A 9 -37.80 -6.67 -42.31
C LEU A 9 -37.17 -7.86 -43.06
N ALA A 10 -36.38 -8.67 -42.34
CA ALA A 10 -36.46 -10.14 -42.46
C ALA A 10 -36.06 -10.81 -41.14
N VAL A 11 -37.03 -11.54 -40.59
CA VAL A 11 -36.97 -12.50 -39.48
C VAL A 11 -36.57 -13.86 -40.05
N VAL A 12 -35.69 -14.62 -39.38
CA VAL A 12 -35.81 -16.09 -39.27
C VAL A 12 -35.16 -16.55 -37.96
N GLY A 13 -35.93 -17.22 -37.11
CA GLY A 13 -35.42 -18.00 -35.98
C GLY A 13 -35.35 -19.50 -36.30
N SER A 14 -34.67 -20.26 -35.43
CA SER A 14 -34.89 -21.69 -35.09
C SER A 14 -33.77 -22.08 -34.10
N ALA A 15 -34.04 -22.39 -32.84
CA ALA A 15 -34.65 -23.61 -32.27
C ALA A 15 -33.67 -24.80 -32.13
N ILE A 16 -33.27 -25.04 -30.87
CA ILE A 16 -33.18 -26.30 -30.09
C ILE A 16 -32.51 -27.53 -30.73
N ALA A 17 -31.47 -28.06 -30.06
CA ALA A 17 -31.34 -29.50 -29.79
C ALA A 17 -30.40 -29.76 -28.59
N MET A 18 -30.95 -30.31 -27.51
CA MET A 18 -30.21 -31.07 -26.49
C MET A 18 -30.04 -32.49 -27.00
N ILE A 19 -28.85 -33.08 -26.86
CA ILE A 19 -28.67 -34.54 -26.94
C ILE A 19 -27.70 -34.97 -25.83
N SER A 20 -28.26 -35.64 -24.84
CA SER A 20 -27.57 -36.55 -23.93
C SER A 20 -27.22 -37.84 -24.66
N GLY A 21 -26.00 -38.35 -24.45
CA GLY A 21 -25.56 -39.61 -25.05
C GLY A 21 -24.45 -40.24 -24.22
N SER A 22 -24.84 -41.10 -23.28
CA SER A 22 -23.99 -42.05 -22.56
C SER A 22 -23.71 -43.26 -23.44
N TYR A 23 -22.42 -43.61 -23.62
CA TYR A 23 -21.98 -44.92 -24.10
C TYR A 23 -20.79 -45.42 -23.26
N SER A 24 -20.92 -46.66 -22.78
CA SER A 24 -19.88 -47.49 -22.16
C SER A 24 -19.36 -48.54 -23.16
N SER A 25 -18.31 -49.27 -22.75
CA SER A 25 -17.56 -50.40 -23.36
C SER A 25 -16.32 -49.97 -24.16
N ALA A 26 -15.06 -50.26 -23.81
CA ALA A 26 -14.32 -51.43 -23.27
C ALA A 26 -13.79 -52.37 -24.35
N TYR A 27 -12.48 -52.31 -24.64
CA TYR A 27 -11.54 -53.33 -25.20
C TYR A 27 -10.13 -52.69 -25.15
N ALA A 28 -8.97 -53.34 -25.09
CA ALA A 28 -8.45 -54.57 -24.49
C ALA A 28 -6.90 -54.42 -24.50
N THR A 29 -6.25 -55.04 -23.53
CA THR A 29 -4.82 -55.39 -23.37
C THR A 29 -3.81 -55.17 -24.50
N GLU A 30 -2.63 -54.64 -24.13
CA GLU A 30 -1.33 -55.18 -24.52
C GLU A 30 -0.33 -55.13 -23.35
N THR A 31 0.22 -56.29 -22.99
CA THR A 31 1.28 -56.53 -22.02
C THR A 31 2.64 -56.53 -22.71
N LYS A 32 3.63 -55.80 -22.19
CA LYS A 32 5.06 -56.15 -22.31
C LYS A 32 5.81 -55.83 -21.01
N THR A 33 6.77 -56.69 -20.72
CA THR A 33 7.28 -57.09 -19.41
C THR A 33 8.63 -56.44 -19.06
N VAL A 34 8.85 -56.30 -17.74
CA VAL A 34 10.14 -56.32 -16.99
C VAL A 34 11.09 -55.11 -17.12
N ASN A 35 11.24 -54.33 -16.04
CA ASN A 35 12.42 -54.45 -15.18
C ASN A 35 12.22 -53.75 -13.82
N GLN A 36 12.42 -54.53 -12.75
CA GLN A 36 12.49 -54.05 -11.39
C GLN A 36 13.83 -53.34 -11.17
N LEU A 37 13.77 -52.09 -10.70
CA LEU A 37 14.80 -51.58 -9.80
C LEU A 37 14.08 -50.96 -8.61
N GLN A 38 14.10 -51.71 -7.52
CA GLN A 38 13.52 -51.39 -6.24
C GLN A 38 14.53 -50.53 -5.48
N THR A 39 14.22 -49.26 -5.28
CA THR A 39 14.89 -48.43 -4.28
C THR A 39 13.84 -47.81 -3.36
N ASN A 40 13.85 -48.33 -2.14
CA ASN A 40 13.09 -47.94 -0.97
C ASN A 40 13.16 -46.42 -0.72
N ILE A 41 12.02 -45.75 -0.50
CA ILE A 41 11.87 -44.76 0.57
C ILE A 41 10.47 -44.89 1.16
N SER A 42 10.45 -44.99 2.47
CA SER A 42 9.40 -45.52 3.33
C SER A 42 8.25 -44.55 3.58
N GLU A 43 7.03 -45.09 3.63
CA GLU A 43 6.04 -44.65 4.61
C GLU A 43 6.57 -44.99 6.02
N VAL A 44 6.91 -43.98 6.81
CA VAL A 44 6.67 -43.99 8.25
C VAL A 44 6.28 -42.59 8.69
N SER A 45 4.98 -42.43 8.87
CA SER A 45 4.34 -41.41 9.68
C SER A 45 4.66 -41.63 11.16
N ILE A 46 5.51 -40.81 11.78
CA ILE A 46 5.41 -40.51 13.22
C ILE A 46 5.76 -39.03 13.46
N LEU A 47 4.71 -38.29 13.84
CA LEU A 47 4.66 -37.18 14.78
C LEU A 47 5.94 -36.36 15.01
N ASN A 48 5.88 -35.09 14.60
CA ASN A 48 6.17 -34.04 15.57
C ASN A 48 5.24 -32.84 15.35
N LYS A 49 4.09 -32.89 16.02
CA LYS A 49 3.37 -31.70 16.49
C LYS A 49 4.30 -30.96 17.45
N ASN A 50 5.21 -30.15 16.93
CA ASN A 50 5.74 -29.06 17.72
C ASN A 50 4.84 -27.85 17.50
N GLN A 51 3.88 -27.72 18.42
CA GLN A 51 3.31 -26.44 18.77
C GLN A 51 4.46 -25.49 19.15
N GLN A 52 4.96 -24.73 18.19
CA GLN A 52 5.83 -23.59 18.47
C GLN A 52 4.95 -22.46 18.99
N LYS A 53 4.51 -22.61 20.24
CA LYS A 53 3.82 -21.58 21.00
C LYS A 53 4.85 -20.55 21.47
N SER A 54 4.71 -19.34 20.92
CA SER A 54 5.18 -18.04 21.42
C SER A 54 6.69 -17.88 21.70
N SER A 55 7.46 -17.46 20.68
CA SER A 55 8.66 -16.60 20.86
C SER A 55 9.21 -16.00 19.55
N ASP A 56 8.80 -16.47 18.37
CA ASP A 56 9.48 -16.12 17.09
C ASP A 56 8.58 -15.39 16.08
N GLN A 57 7.48 -14.80 16.57
CA GLN A 57 6.63 -13.97 15.71
C GLN A 57 7.28 -12.60 15.53
N PRO A 58 7.53 -12.15 14.29
CA PRO A 58 8.17 -10.86 14.05
C PRO A 58 7.26 -9.73 14.52
N THR A 59 7.78 -8.89 15.41
CA THR A 59 7.09 -7.67 15.86
C THR A 59 7.25 -6.54 14.85
N VAL A 60 8.34 -6.55 14.07
CA VAL A 60 8.68 -5.54 13.08
C VAL A 60 9.25 -6.22 11.84
N GLY A 61 8.88 -5.73 10.65
CA GLY A 61 9.47 -6.20 9.40
C GLY A 61 8.98 -5.45 8.17
N THR A 62 9.61 -5.70 7.03
CA THR A 62 9.26 -5.09 5.74
C THR A 62 8.32 -6.00 4.97
N ILE A 63 7.13 -5.51 4.65
CA ILE A 63 6.14 -6.32 3.92
C ILE A 63 6.57 -6.51 2.47
N LYS A 64 6.61 -7.77 2.03
CA LYS A 64 6.87 -8.18 0.66
C LYS A 64 5.60 -8.50 -0.09
N GLU A 65 4.64 -9.10 0.59
CA GLU A 65 3.42 -9.60 -0.03
C GLU A 65 2.28 -9.64 0.99
N LEU A 66 1.07 -9.34 0.55
CA LEU A 66 -0.15 -9.66 1.27
C LEU A 66 -1.10 -10.38 0.31
N VAL A 67 -1.60 -11.54 0.72
CA VAL A 67 -2.52 -12.35 -0.10
C VAL A 67 -3.76 -12.65 0.71
N THR A 68 -4.92 -12.27 0.18
CA THR A 68 -6.22 -12.69 0.72
C THR A 68 -6.39 -14.17 0.45
N GLY A 69 -6.23 -15.00 1.47
CA GLY A 69 -6.52 -16.43 1.39
C GLY A 69 -7.94 -16.75 1.81
N ASP A 70 -8.30 -18.02 1.75
CA ASP A 70 -9.69 -18.42 1.98
C ASP A 70 -10.09 -18.34 3.47
N LEU A 71 -9.14 -18.59 4.38
CA LEU A 71 -9.38 -18.61 5.83
C LEU A 71 -8.90 -17.35 6.56
N MET A 72 -7.89 -16.69 6.02
CA MET A 72 -7.29 -15.47 6.56
C MET A 72 -6.42 -14.77 5.52
N CYS A 73 -5.98 -13.56 5.85
CA CYS A 73 -4.94 -12.87 5.10
C CYS A 73 -3.58 -13.51 5.41
N TYR A 74 -2.77 -13.75 4.38
CA TYR A 74 -1.39 -14.20 4.53
C TYR A 74 -0.44 -13.05 4.24
N VAL A 75 0.52 -12.81 5.14
CA VAL A 75 1.47 -11.72 5.03
C VAL A 75 2.88 -12.29 4.99
N THR A 76 3.62 -11.96 3.94
CA THR A 76 5.03 -12.30 3.79
C THR A 76 5.86 -11.06 4.10
N LEU A 77 6.78 -11.16 5.06
CA LEU A 77 7.64 -10.05 5.46
C LEU A 77 9.08 -10.50 5.70
N LEU A 78 10.01 -9.56 5.55
CA LEU A 78 11.39 -9.71 6.03
C LEU A 78 11.48 -9.15 7.45
N ASP A 79 11.89 -9.97 8.41
CA ASP A 79 12.13 -9.52 9.80
C ASP A 79 13.43 -8.70 9.93
N GLU A 80 13.76 -8.26 11.15
CA GLU A 80 14.97 -7.45 11.40
C GLU A 80 16.28 -8.20 11.15
N LYS A 81 16.24 -9.53 11.07
CA LYS A 81 17.37 -10.39 10.71
C LYS A 81 17.42 -10.67 9.19
N ASN A 82 16.57 -9.99 8.41
CA ASN A 82 16.35 -10.22 6.97
C ASN A 82 15.89 -11.64 6.63
N ILE A 83 15.22 -12.32 7.57
CA ILE A 83 14.65 -13.65 7.35
C ILE A 83 13.21 -13.47 6.87
N GLU A 84 12.85 -14.15 5.78
CA GLU A 84 11.48 -14.16 5.29
C GLU A 84 10.58 -14.99 6.21
N ARG A 85 9.50 -14.37 6.66
CA ARG A 85 8.51 -14.97 7.54
C ARG A 85 7.12 -14.76 6.95
N ARG A 86 6.34 -15.83 6.95
CA ARG A 86 4.93 -15.81 6.58
C ARG A 86 4.08 -15.89 7.84
N VAL A 87 3.17 -14.94 8.01
CA VAL A 87 2.27 -14.86 9.17
C VAL A 87 0.82 -14.73 8.73
N GLY A 88 -0.10 -15.25 9.55
CA GLY A 88 -1.53 -15.04 9.38
C GLY A 88 -1.97 -13.67 9.88
N ALA A 89 -2.92 -13.05 9.20
CA ALA A 89 -3.47 -11.73 9.50
C ALA A 89 -4.98 -11.69 9.26
N SER A 90 -5.63 -10.68 9.82
CA SER A 90 -7.06 -10.46 9.59
C SER A 90 -7.32 -9.93 8.17
N PHE A 91 -8.53 -10.11 7.66
CA PHE A 91 -8.87 -9.64 6.30
C PHE A 91 -8.78 -8.12 6.14
N GLU A 92 -8.99 -7.36 7.21
CA GLU A 92 -8.88 -5.90 7.24
C GLU A 92 -7.45 -5.42 6.95
N VAL A 93 -6.45 -6.24 7.25
CA VAL A 93 -5.05 -5.97 6.92
C VAL A 93 -4.86 -6.08 5.39
N CYS A 94 -5.34 -7.16 4.78
CA CYS A 94 -5.25 -7.36 3.33
C CYS A 94 -6.04 -6.29 2.55
N ALA A 95 -7.17 -5.80 3.08
CA ALA A 95 -7.91 -4.69 2.47
C ALA A 95 -7.08 -3.40 2.32
N LYS A 96 -5.96 -3.27 3.05
CA LYS A 96 -5.04 -2.13 3.02
C LYS A 96 -3.70 -2.46 2.36
N GLU A 97 -3.63 -3.53 1.56
CA GLU A 97 -2.41 -4.01 0.87
C GLU A 97 -1.56 -2.88 0.29
N LYS A 98 -2.17 -2.01 -0.54
CA LYS A 98 -1.48 -0.89 -1.21
C LYS A 98 -0.79 0.09 -0.26
N THR A 99 -1.24 0.14 1.00
CA THR A 99 -0.68 1.01 2.04
C THR A 99 0.57 0.38 2.67
N PHE A 100 0.62 -0.95 2.77
CA PHE A 100 1.64 -1.67 3.54
C PHE A 100 2.72 -2.30 2.67
N LEU A 101 2.46 -2.56 1.39
CA LEU A 101 3.42 -3.19 0.49
C LEU A 101 4.74 -2.40 0.41
N ASN A 102 5.88 -3.10 0.55
CA ASN A 102 7.23 -2.53 0.57
C ASN A 102 7.47 -1.49 1.68
N LYS A 103 6.65 -1.49 2.74
CA LYS A 103 6.85 -0.64 3.91
C LYS A 103 7.33 -1.47 5.10
N LYS A 104 8.18 -0.87 5.92
CA LYS A 104 8.54 -1.41 7.24
C LYS A 104 7.38 -1.15 8.19
N VAL A 105 6.83 -2.18 8.81
CA VAL A 105 5.67 -2.11 9.69
C VAL A 105 5.96 -2.76 11.05
N ARG A 106 5.23 -2.33 12.07
CA ARG A 106 5.07 -3.00 13.37
C ARG A 106 3.76 -3.78 13.34
N LEU A 107 3.82 -5.03 13.74
CA LEU A 107 2.70 -5.94 13.76
C LEU A 107 2.13 -6.03 15.18
N THR A 108 0.81 -5.97 15.30
CA THR A 108 0.09 -6.26 16.55
C THR A 108 -0.69 -7.54 16.36
N TYR A 109 -0.53 -8.45 17.32
CA TYR A 109 -1.19 -9.75 17.31
C TYR A 109 -2.40 -9.76 18.22
N GLY A 110 -3.42 -10.53 17.83
CA GLY A 110 -4.62 -10.76 18.63
C GLY A 110 -5.20 -12.15 18.35
N ASN A 111 -6.05 -12.62 19.26
CA ASN A 111 -6.69 -13.92 19.13
C ASN A 111 -7.89 -13.80 18.19
N ALA A 112 -7.90 -14.60 17.12
CA ALA A 112 -9.01 -14.70 16.18
C ALA A 112 -9.54 -16.12 16.11
N ARG A 113 -10.83 -16.23 15.83
CA ARG A 113 -11.53 -17.46 15.56
C ARG A 113 -11.39 -17.78 14.07
N ILE A 114 -10.60 -18.81 13.75
CA ILE A 114 -10.34 -19.25 12.38
C ILE A 114 -11.05 -20.58 12.15
N ASN A 115 -11.74 -20.69 11.02
CA ASN A 115 -12.40 -21.93 10.62
C ASN A 115 -11.36 -22.94 10.11
N ASP A 116 -11.59 -24.22 10.37
CA ASP A 116 -10.64 -25.27 9.98
C ASP A 116 -10.68 -25.60 8.47
N CYS A 117 -11.70 -25.13 7.73
CA CYS A 117 -11.85 -25.34 6.28
C CYS A 117 -12.93 -24.42 5.65
N GLN A 118 -13.09 -24.54 4.32
CA GLN A 118 -14.11 -23.86 3.51
C GLN A 118 -15.46 -24.61 3.38
N SER A 119 -15.52 -25.90 3.74
CA SER A 119 -16.71 -26.74 3.57
C SER A 119 -17.38 -27.05 4.90
N ILE A 120 -18.55 -27.67 4.86
CA ILE A 120 -19.11 -28.38 6.01
C ILE A 120 -18.77 -29.87 5.81
N GLU A 121 -18.03 -30.42 6.77
CA GLU A 121 -17.70 -31.84 6.98
C GLU A 121 -16.50 -32.48 6.24
N PRO A 122 -15.60 -33.17 6.99
CA PRO A 122 -15.57 -33.34 8.46
C PRO A 122 -15.09 -32.09 9.21
N CYS A 123 -15.10 -30.95 8.52
CA CYS A 123 -14.59 -29.68 9.00
C CYS A 123 -15.73 -28.70 9.31
N GLY A 124 -15.51 -27.81 10.28
CA GLY A 124 -16.58 -27.07 10.96
C GLY A 124 -16.27 -26.71 12.43
N LYS A 125 -15.06 -27.04 12.90
CA LYS A 125 -14.56 -26.56 14.19
C LYS A 125 -13.84 -25.23 13.99
N THR A 126 -14.08 -24.30 14.91
CA THR A 126 -13.33 -23.04 14.98
C THR A 126 -12.18 -23.23 15.95
N ARG A 127 -10.97 -22.85 15.54
CA ARG A 127 -9.79 -22.80 16.40
C ARG A 127 -9.40 -21.36 16.70
N ILE A 128 -8.83 -21.13 17.88
CA ILE A 128 -8.32 -19.82 18.26
C ILE A 128 -6.85 -19.75 17.85
N GLU A 129 -6.51 -18.80 16.99
CA GLU A 129 -5.14 -18.52 16.59
C GLU A 129 -4.75 -17.09 16.87
N THR A 130 -3.48 -16.89 17.19
CA THR A 130 -2.89 -15.55 17.34
C THR A 130 -2.41 -15.07 15.98
N ILE A 131 -3.16 -14.14 15.38
CA ILE A 131 -2.91 -13.58 14.06
C ILE A 131 -2.65 -12.08 14.15
N VAL A 132 -2.11 -11.49 13.09
CA VAL A 132 -1.94 -10.04 13.00
C VAL A 132 -3.30 -9.38 12.85
N THR A 133 -3.71 -8.60 13.85
CA THR A 133 -4.97 -7.85 13.83
C THR A 133 -4.77 -6.40 13.42
N LYS A 134 -3.53 -5.88 13.51
CA LYS A 134 -3.20 -4.52 13.13
C LYS A 134 -1.75 -4.41 12.65
N MET A 135 -1.52 -3.53 11.68
CA MET A 135 -0.18 -3.10 11.27
C MET A 135 -0.07 -1.58 11.32
N GLU A 136 1.11 -1.11 11.69
CA GLU A 136 1.46 0.31 11.73
C GLU A 136 2.81 0.52 11.03
N ILE A 137 2.92 1.51 10.14
CA ILE A 137 4.18 1.73 9.43
C ILE A 137 5.23 2.33 10.37
N VAL A 138 6.40 1.70 10.46
CA VAL A 138 7.57 2.15 11.25
C VAL A 138 8.59 2.76 10.29
N GLY A 139 8.93 4.03 10.50
CA GLY A 139 9.97 4.70 9.70
C GLY A 139 9.49 5.37 8.42
N SER A 140 8.24 5.17 8.02
CA SER A 140 7.49 6.28 7.42
C SER A 140 6.87 7.03 8.58
N SER A 141 7.00 8.34 8.63
CA SER A 141 6.25 9.19 9.54
C SER A 141 4.75 9.13 9.20
N GLN A 142 4.11 7.98 9.44
CA GLN A 142 2.78 7.93 10.01
C GLN A 142 2.94 8.02 11.52
N ALA A 143 3.54 9.14 11.95
CA ALA A 143 3.08 9.72 13.20
C ALA A 143 1.57 9.85 13.04
N LYS A 144 0.84 9.44 14.07
CA LYS A 144 -0.44 10.06 14.37
C LYS A 144 -0.33 11.54 14.01
N ASN A 145 -1.13 12.00 13.05
CA ASN A 145 -1.36 13.41 12.91
C ASN A 145 -1.81 13.91 14.27
N SER A 146 -0.97 14.69 14.92
CA SER A 146 -1.41 16.04 15.23
C SER A 146 -0.33 17.04 14.89
N ALA A 147 0.25 16.89 13.70
CA ALA A 147 0.85 18.00 12.99
C ALA A 147 0.36 17.95 11.54
N ASN A 148 -0.94 18.20 11.36
CA ASN A 148 -1.51 18.53 10.05
C ASN A 148 -0.89 19.83 9.45
N THR A 149 -0.01 20.45 10.21
CA THR A 149 0.63 21.72 9.94
C THR A 149 2.09 21.65 10.36
N ARG A 150 2.96 22.33 9.61
CA ARG A 150 4.37 22.54 9.97
C ARG A 150 4.76 23.97 9.67
N THR A 151 5.42 24.62 10.62
CA THR A 151 5.96 25.96 10.46
C THR A 151 7.48 25.94 10.38
N ILE A 152 8.01 26.66 9.41
CA ILE A 152 9.45 26.86 9.22
C ILE A 152 9.75 28.35 9.13
N THR A 153 10.93 28.76 9.60
CA THR A 153 11.37 30.16 9.53
C THR A 153 12.85 30.28 9.26
N ASN A 154 13.26 31.33 8.56
CA ASN A 154 14.67 31.73 8.43
C ASN A 154 14.94 33.14 9.02
N GLY A 155 14.02 33.63 9.86
CA GLY A 155 14.06 34.99 10.43
C GLY A 155 13.46 36.07 9.53
N GLN A 156 13.66 35.97 8.21
CA GLN A 156 13.04 36.90 7.24
C GLN A 156 11.65 36.45 6.80
N TRP A 157 11.46 35.15 6.67
CA TRP A 157 10.23 34.53 6.20
C TRP A 157 9.78 33.46 7.18
N THR A 158 8.50 33.48 7.51
CA THR A 158 7.84 32.39 8.24
C THR A 158 6.82 31.75 7.32
N VAL A 159 6.96 30.45 7.09
CA VAL A 159 6.10 29.65 6.22
C VAL A 159 5.42 28.57 7.05
N THR A 160 4.11 28.59 7.07
CA THR A 160 3.27 27.54 7.65
C THR A 160 2.63 26.75 6.52
N ILE A 161 2.91 25.46 6.45
CA ILE A 161 2.31 24.51 5.51
C ILE A 161 1.24 23.75 6.29
N GLY A 162 0.00 23.78 5.82
CA GLY A 162 -1.10 23.02 6.42
C GLY A 162 -1.65 21.97 5.46
N ASN A 163 -2.55 21.14 5.97
CA ASN A 163 -3.16 20.03 5.23
C ASN A 163 -2.11 19.07 4.62
N ILE A 164 -1.00 18.85 5.34
CA ILE A 164 0.15 18.06 4.84
C ILE A 164 -0.28 16.61 4.55
N ASN A 165 -1.23 16.09 5.33
CA ASN A 165 -1.75 14.73 5.18
C ASN A 165 -2.69 14.55 3.97
N SER A 166 -3.04 15.62 3.25
CA SER A 166 -3.84 15.53 2.02
C SER A 166 -3.08 14.88 0.87
N TRP A 167 -1.75 14.78 0.95
CA TRP A 167 -0.96 14.11 -0.06
C TRP A 167 -1.02 12.59 0.09
N SER A 168 -1.43 11.91 -0.97
CA SER A 168 -1.59 10.45 -0.99
C SER A 168 -0.28 9.67 -1.23
N GLY A 169 0.85 10.36 -1.39
CA GLY A 169 2.12 9.77 -1.83
C GLY A 169 2.28 9.71 -3.36
N VAL A 170 1.28 10.15 -4.12
CA VAL A 170 1.31 10.21 -5.60
C VAL A 170 1.75 11.61 -6.04
N ASN A 171 2.70 11.71 -6.97
CA ASN A 171 3.18 13.01 -7.45
C ASN A 171 2.05 13.84 -8.08
N GLY A 172 2.05 15.13 -7.80
CA GLY A 172 1.03 16.07 -8.29
C GLY A 172 -0.30 16.02 -7.53
N THR A 173 -0.42 15.22 -6.47
CA THR A 173 -1.61 15.21 -5.62
C THR A 173 -1.44 16.06 -4.36
N GLY A 174 -2.53 16.22 -3.61
CA GLY A 174 -2.58 17.01 -2.39
C GLY A 174 -3.56 18.18 -2.50
N ASN A 175 -3.82 18.80 -1.36
CA ASN A 175 -4.54 20.06 -1.23
C ASN A 175 -3.90 20.88 -0.09
N LEU A 176 -2.58 21.01 -0.14
CA LEU A 176 -1.82 21.65 0.92
C LEU A 176 -2.18 23.14 0.99
N SER A 177 -2.22 23.69 2.20
CA SER A 177 -2.32 25.13 2.41
C SER A 177 -0.94 25.72 2.67
N TYR A 178 -0.77 26.98 2.30
CA TYR A 178 0.44 27.75 2.52
C TYR A 178 0.08 29.09 3.14
N ARG A 179 0.75 29.44 4.23
CA ARG A 179 0.75 30.79 4.80
C ARG A 179 2.19 31.27 4.89
N GLY A 180 2.56 32.24 4.07
CA GLY A 180 3.90 32.83 4.08
C GLY A 180 3.83 34.27 4.57
N CYS A 181 4.61 34.62 5.59
CA CYS A 181 4.71 35.96 6.15
C CYS A 181 6.15 36.48 6.08
N ASP A 182 6.29 37.78 5.79
CA ASP A 182 7.57 38.49 5.95
C ASP A 182 7.82 38.86 7.42
N SER A 183 9.01 39.43 7.71
CA SER A 183 9.39 39.89 9.05
C SER A 183 8.58 41.09 9.57
N LYS A 184 7.82 41.76 8.70
CA LYS A 184 6.91 42.86 9.06
C LYS A 184 5.49 42.36 9.37
N GLY A 185 5.25 41.05 9.28
CA GLY A 185 3.95 40.43 9.54
C GLY A 185 2.99 40.47 8.35
N LYS A 186 3.43 40.90 7.16
CA LYS A 186 2.59 40.85 5.96
C LYS A 186 2.57 39.42 5.42
N CYS A 187 1.36 38.86 5.32
CA CYS A 187 1.17 37.46 4.98
C CYS A 187 0.36 37.26 3.69
N ILE A 188 0.58 36.11 3.04
CA ILE A 188 -0.27 35.56 1.98
C ILE A 188 -0.73 34.16 2.37
N ASN A 189 -1.98 33.82 2.05
CA ASN A 189 -2.55 32.50 2.25
C ASN A 189 -2.94 31.89 0.89
N LEU A 190 -2.56 30.65 0.65
CA LEU A 190 -2.84 29.90 -0.58
C LEU A 190 -3.36 28.50 -0.22
N THR A 191 -4.16 27.93 -1.10
CA THR A 191 -4.72 26.56 -1.00
C THR A 191 -4.51 25.83 -2.33
N GLY A 192 -4.91 24.56 -2.43
CA GLY A 192 -4.75 23.78 -3.66
C GLY A 192 -3.31 23.40 -3.96
N GLY A 193 -2.42 23.43 -2.96
CA GLY A 193 -1.03 23.06 -3.13
C GLY A 193 -0.86 21.57 -3.44
N GLN A 194 0.10 21.27 -4.30
CA GLN A 194 0.43 19.91 -4.71
C GLN A 194 1.84 19.54 -4.29
N MET A 195 2.10 18.24 -4.07
CA MET A 195 3.41 17.72 -3.72
C MET A 195 3.96 16.79 -4.80
N THR A 196 5.22 16.98 -5.16
CA THR A 196 5.96 16.12 -6.09
C THR A 196 7.32 15.79 -5.51
N CYS A 197 7.63 14.50 -5.36
CA CYS A 197 8.93 14.03 -4.90
C CYS A 197 9.70 13.35 -6.05
N ARG A 198 10.93 13.82 -6.29
CA ARG A 198 11.83 13.27 -7.31
C ARG A 198 13.26 13.33 -6.80
N GLN A 199 14.01 12.24 -6.94
CA GLN A 199 15.44 12.18 -6.58
C GLN A 199 15.70 12.62 -5.11
N GLY A 200 14.87 12.18 -4.17
CA GLY A 200 15.02 12.50 -2.75
C GLY A 200 14.70 13.96 -2.38
N ILE A 201 14.13 14.75 -3.30
CA ILE A 201 13.67 16.11 -3.04
C ILE A 201 12.15 16.16 -3.26
N CYS A 202 11.42 16.61 -2.24
CA CYS A 202 10.00 16.89 -2.34
C CYS A 202 9.79 18.40 -2.56
N ALA A 203 9.10 18.74 -3.63
CA ALA A 203 8.66 20.08 -3.96
C ALA A 203 7.16 20.20 -3.67
N MET A 204 6.79 21.17 -2.84
CA MET A 204 5.41 21.61 -2.66
C MET A 204 5.21 22.88 -3.47
N SER A 205 4.14 22.97 -4.26
CA SER A 205 3.90 24.13 -5.12
C SER A 205 2.48 24.66 -5.00
N TRP A 206 2.36 25.99 -4.99
CA TRP A 206 1.11 26.73 -5.04
C TRP A 206 1.14 27.76 -6.16
N SER A 207 -0.01 28.02 -6.76
CA SER A 207 -0.19 29.02 -7.81
C SER A 207 -1.17 30.10 -7.36
N ASN A 208 -0.88 31.35 -7.70
CA ASN A 208 -1.78 32.48 -7.49
C ASN A 208 -1.64 33.47 -8.65
N LYS A 209 -2.59 33.45 -9.59
CA LYS A 209 -2.47 34.19 -10.86
C LYS A 209 -1.16 33.83 -11.55
N ASP A 210 -0.34 34.81 -11.91
CA ASP A 210 0.97 34.62 -12.55
C ASP A 210 2.10 34.24 -11.59
N TYR A 211 1.81 34.10 -10.29
CA TYR A 211 2.81 33.75 -9.28
C TYR A 211 2.82 32.26 -8.99
N GLN A 212 4.02 31.70 -8.87
CA GLN A 212 4.24 30.34 -8.41
C GLN A 212 5.13 30.35 -7.16
N TYR A 213 4.70 29.65 -6.13
CA TYR A 213 5.40 29.50 -4.86
C TYR A 213 5.83 28.05 -4.74
N VAL A 214 7.13 27.79 -4.65
CA VAL A 214 7.69 26.44 -4.60
C VAL A 214 8.56 26.30 -3.37
N LEU A 215 8.25 25.34 -2.52
CA LEU A 215 9.03 24.98 -1.36
C LEU A 215 9.65 23.60 -1.58
N GLN A 216 10.97 23.56 -1.73
CA GLN A 216 11.74 22.34 -1.97
C GLN A 216 12.42 21.88 -0.68
N GLN A 217 12.31 20.60 -0.37
CA GLN A 217 12.91 20.02 0.82
C GLN A 217 13.50 18.65 0.51
N PRO A 218 14.72 18.36 1.00
CA PRO A 218 15.23 17.00 0.95
C PRO A 218 14.36 16.10 1.83
N MET A 219 14.11 14.87 1.39
CA MET A 219 13.55 13.83 2.23
C MET A 219 14.55 13.57 3.36
N GLY A 220 14.14 13.80 4.61
CA GLY A 220 15.00 13.58 5.76
C GLY A 220 15.42 12.11 5.84
N ASN A 221 16.73 11.87 5.98
CA ASN A 221 17.20 10.61 6.53
C ASN A 221 16.97 10.66 8.06
N PRO A 222 16.21 9.72 8.66
CA PRO A 222 15.97 9.71 10.10
C PRO A 222 17.26 9.65 10.94
N ASP A 223 18.39 9.20 10.39
CA ASP A 223 19.68 9.09 11.09
C ASP A 223 20.58 10.33 10.98
N ARG A 224 20.13 11.40 10.29
CA ARG A 224 20.96 12.60 10.10
C ARG A 224 20.67 13.63 11.19
N PRO A 225 21.67 14.08 11.95
CA PRO A 225 21.48 15.18 12.89
C PRO A 225 20.95 16.42 12.15
N SER A 226 20.00 17.09 12.81
CA SER A 226 19.16 18.23 12.42
C SER A 226 19.86 19.46 11.77
N SER A 227 21.16 19.39 11.48
CA SER A 227 21.89 20.46 10.82
C SER A 227 21.70 20.43 9.29
N ALA A 228 20.75 21.27 8.85
CA ALA A 228 20.58 21.76 7.48
C ALA A 228 20.07 20.76 6.42
N SER A 229 18.84 20.26 6.60
CA SER A 229 17.99 19.92 5.45
C SER A 229 17.64 21.24 4.72
N SER A 230 18.34 21.53 3.62
CA SER A 230 18.28 22.82 2.91
C SER A 230 16.91 23.03 2.26
N THR A 231 15.95 23.48 3.06
CA THR A 231 14.67 23.93 2.53
C THR A 231 14.89 25.20 1.73
N ILE A 232 14.38 25.24 0.50
CA ILE A 232 14.47 26.39 -0.40
C ILE A 232 13.06 26.83 -0.75
N LEU A 233 12.75 28.10 -0.48
CA LEU A 233 11.55 28.77 -0.98
C LEU A 233 11.93 29.54 -2.25
N THR A 234 11.25 29.27 -3.35
CA THR A 234 11.37 30.02 -4.60
C THR A 234 10.01 30.62 -4.94
N VAL A 235 9.97 31.91 -5.26
CA VAL A 235 8.78 32.55 -5.82
C VAL A 235 9.10 33.05 -7.22
N ARG A 236 8.23 32.71 -8.17
CA ARG A 236 8.32 33.14 -9.57
C ARG A 236 7.11 33.97 -9.94
N GLN A 237 7.31 34.91 -10.84
CA GLN A 237 6.25 35.61 -11.56
C GLN A 237 6.46 35.31 -13.05
N GLY A 238 5.57 34.51 -13.64
CA GLY A 238 5.82 33.90 -14.94
C GLY A 238 7.13 33.11 -14.95
N SER A 239 8.05 33.45 -15.86
CA SER A 239 9.37 32.81 -15.96
C SER A 239 10.44 33.41 -15.03
N LYS A 240 10.19 34.57 -14.43
CA LYS A 240 11.18 35.29 -13.62
C LYS A 240 11.15 34.84 -12.16
N VAL A 241 12.29 34.43 -11.63
CA VAL A 241 12.47 34.23 -10.18
C VAL A 241 12.56 35.60 -9.51
N ILE A 242 11.64 35.87 -8.56
CA ILE A 242 11.59 37.13 -7.82
C ILE A 242 12.01 36.97 -6.35
N LEU A 243 12.02 35.73 -5.84
CA LEU A 243 12.50 35.42 -4.49
C LEU A 243 13.17 34.06 -4.48
N THR A 244 14.31 33.96 -3.78
CA THR A 244 14.90 32.69 -3.35
C THR A 244 15.35 32.84 -1.91
N ALA A 245 14.74 32.07 -1.00
CA ALA A 245 15.07 32.08 0.42
C ALA A 245 15.55 30.69 0.86
N ARG A 246 16.54 30.66 1.75
CA ARG A 246 17.19 29.45 2.29
C ARG A 246 17.37 29.59 3.79
N GLY A 247 17.93 28.55 4.44
CA GLY A 247 18.27 28.60 5.86
C GLY A 247 17.08 28.45 6.80
N PHE A 248 15.97 27.87 6.30
CA PHE A 248 14.80 27.61 7.13
C PHE A 248 15.08 26.55 8.18
N LYS A 249 14.55 26.77 9.38
CA LYS A 249 14.52 25.84 10.51
C LYS A 249 13.07 25.59 10.92
N THR A 250 12.78 24.40 11.43
CA THR A 250 11.47 24.11 12.01
C THR A 250 11.27 24.91 13.28
N VAL A 251 10.10 25.56 13.41
CA VAL A 251 9.67 26.12 14.69
C VAL A 251 9.12 24.97 15.51
N GLY A 252 9.71 24.71 16.68
CA GLY A 252 9.24 23.65 17.58
C GLY A 252 7.76 23.83 17.92
N SER A 253 7.03 22.72 17.91
CA SER A 253 5.64 22.65 18.41
C SER A 253 5.63 22.66 19.93
#